data_AF-A0A168N6L0-F1
#
_entry.id   AF-A0A168N6L0-F1
#
_cell.length_a   1.000
_cell.length_b   1.000
_cell.length_c   1.000
_cell.angle_alpha   90.00
_cell.angle_beta   90.00
_cell.angle_gamma   90.00
#
_symmetry.space_group_name_H-M   'P 1'
#
loop_
_entity.id
_entity.type
_entity.pdbx_description
1 polymer ?
#
loop_
_entity_poly.entity_id
_entity_poly.type
_entity_poly.pdbx_seq_one_letter_code
_entity_poly.pdbx_strand_id
1 'polypeptide(L)'
;MSVLCADLTKSGKRVLAVDLDIEAPGLGFMLLPQGDTPENDRRPKFGTVDYLVEHGIGGVPQDALIDFLGVSPYLGGLADVVPAVGRLTDDEPHLMMEKLSRALVEDLTSERKSVLDQVRTMIDALSASNQYDVVLIDARAGLGEISAAPLLGLGADVVLFATDQSQTFRGYRYLLAHMRQNFMMSDEGDWRQKLHFVQAKAPSASSRRLSFRERLYEICAEFLYDEERLDQFGQVVRAPFNPSPDELGYAVPHDASFVEFHPNYDAFDPTEDGTQLDREVYRGPYGAFLNWAWGLLGFVREEEVSLAD
;
A
#
# COMPACT_ATOMS: atom_id res chain seq x y z
N MET A 1 -2.28 -4.76 4.97
CA MET A 1 -1.34 -3.83 5.63
C MET A 1 -0.86 -4.32 7.00
N SER A 2 -1.74 -4.39 8.00
CA SER A 2 -1.38 -4.68 9.42
C SER A 2 -0.56 -5.95 9.63
N VAL A 3 -0.89 -7.04 8.96
CA VAL A 3 -0.14 -8.32 9.05
C VAL A 3 1.30 -8.20 8.54
N LEU A 4 1.53 -7.48 7.42
CA LEU A 4 2.88 -7.27 6.90
C LEU A 4 3.71 -6.42 7.87
N CYS A 5 3.09 -5.37 8.43
CA CYS A 5 3.72 -4.53 9.44
C CYS A 5 4.13 -5.35 10.68
N ALA A 6 3.25 -6.24 11.17
CA ALA A 6 3.55 -7.15 12.26
C ALA A 6 4.69 -8.14 11.93
N ASP A 7 4.71 -8.70 10.72
CA ASP A 7 5.76 -9.65 10.32
C ASP A 7 7.15 -8.99 10.20
N LEU A 8 7.19 -7.76 9.67
CA LEU A 8 8.40 -6.96 9.56
C LEU A 8 8.94 -6.55 10.95
N THR A 9 8.09 -5.99 11.80
CA THR A 9 8.48 -5.55 13.16
C THR A 9 8.88 -6.71 14.05
N LYS A 10 8.19 -7.85 14.01
CA LYS A 10 8.59 -9.08 14.72
C LYS A 10 9.92 -9.66 14.22
N SER A 11 10.41 -9.19 13.08
CA SER A 11 11.71 -9.54 12.51
C SER A 11 12.74 -8.39 12.63
N GLY A 12 12.48 -7.43 13.52
CA GLY A 12 13.39 -6.35 13.87
C GLY A 12 13.42 -5.17 12.90
N LYS A 13 12.54 -5.12 11.89
CA LYS A 13 12.47 -3.99 10.95
C LYS A 13 11.70 -2.82 11.54
N ARG A 14 12.21 -1.61 11.33
CA ARG A 14 11.56 -0.35 11.69
C ARG A 14 10.63 0.09 10.58
N VAL A 15 9.35 0.22 10.87
CA VAL A 15 8.31 0.46 9.87
C VAL A 15 7.65 1.82 10.11
N LEU A 16 7.51 2.62 9.06
CA LEU A 16 6.57 3.74 9.03
C LEU A 16 5.32 3.28 8.27
N ALA A 17 4.18 3.24 8.92
CA ALA A 17 2.91 2.86 8.30
C ALA A 17 2.01 4.09 8.17
N VAL A 18 1.67 4.48 6.95
CA VAL A 18 0.87 5.69 6.67
C VAL A 18 -0.47 5.29 6.09
N ASP A 19 -1.56 5.77 6.68
CA ASP A 19 -2.92 5.57 6.18
C ASP A 19 -3.34 6.77 5.33
N LEU A 20 -3.43 6.55 4.02
CA LEU A 20 -3.90 7.51 3.03
C LEU A 20 -5.35 7.22 2.58
N ASP A 21 -6.01 6.18 3.10
CA ASP A 21 -7.45 5.96 2.85
C ASP A 21 -8.28 6.89 3.75
N ILE A 22 -8.18 8.20 3.45
CA ILE A 22 -8.84 9.24 4.23
C ILE A 22 -10.37 9.23 4.11
N GLU A 23 -10.92 8.51 3.12
CA GLU A 23 -12.37 8.35 2.95
C GLU A 23 -12.93 7.20 3.78
N ALA A 24 -12.11 6.20 4.11
CA ALA A 24 -12.47 5.07 4.95
C ALA A 24 -11.33 4.74 5.94
N PRO A 25 -11.10 5.61 6.95
CA PRO A 25 -10.03 5.41 7.93
C PRO A 25 -10.10 4.02 8.57
N GLY A 26 -8.97 3.31 8.64
CA GLY A 26 -8.96 1.93 9.11
C GLY A 26 -7.70 1.51 9.84
N LEU A 27 -6.52 1.88 9.35
CA LEU A 27 -5.25 1.40 9.89
C LEU A 27 -5.03 1.89 11.32
N GLY A 28 -5.39 3.14 11.59
CA GLY A 28 -5.34 3.73 12.93
C GLY A 28 -6.17 2.94 13.94
N PHE A 29 -7.42 2.63 13.61
CA PHE A 29 -8.30 1.87 14.49
C PHE A 29 -7.81 0.45 14.76
N MET A 30 -7.13 -0.18 13.79
CA MET A 30 -6.60 -1.54 13.95
C MET A 30 -5.28 -1.57 14.74
N LEU A 31 -4.45 -0.54 14.66
CA LEU A 31 -3.09 -0.58 15.22
C LEU A 31 -2.88 0.30 16.43
N LEU A 32 -3.72 1.31 16.65
CA LEU A 32 -3.56 2.33 17.68
C LEU A 32 -4.77 2.30 18.62
N PRO A 33 -4.73 1.43 19.65
CA PRO A 33 -5.88 1.28 20.54
C PRO A 33 -6.17 2.59 21.27
N GLN A 34 -7.46 2.91 21.36
CA GLN A 34 -7.94 4.01 22.18
C GLN A 34 -7.72 3.68 23.65
N GLY A 35 -7.24 4.66 24.39
CA GLY A 35 -7.04 4.58 25.82
C GLY A 35 -8.17 5.25 26.60
N ASP A 36 -8.47 4.71 27.79
CA ASP A 36 -9.38 5.36 28.75
C ASP A 36 -8.72 6.56 29.47
N THR A 37 -7.39 6.68 29.39
CA THR A 37 -6.61 7.78 29.97
C THR A 37 -5.62 8.33 28.95
N PRO A 38 -5.14 9.58 29.12
CA PRO A 38 -4.13 10.14 28.23
C PRO A 38 -2.83 9.31 28.16
N GLU A 39 -2.50 8.54 29.21
CA GLU A 39 -1.25 7.76 29.24
C GLU A 39 -1.34 6.43 28.48
N ASN A 40 -2.54 5.88 28.28
CA ASN A 40 -2.74 4.62 27.56
C ASN A 40 -3.36 4.80 26.16
N ASP A 41 -3.74 6.01 25.78
CA ASP A 41 -4.19 6.32 24.42
C ASP A 41 -3.01 6.33 23.44
N ARG A 42 -3.10 5.48 22.41
CA ARG A 42 -2.05 5.32 21.38
C ARG A 42 -2.33 6.14 20.14
N ARG A 43 -3.50 6.78 20.04
CA ARG A 43 -3.85 7.64 18.92
C ARG A 43 -3.00 8.91 18.96
N PRO A 44 -2.27 9.26 17.89
CA PRO A 44 -1.58 10.54 17.80
C PRO A 44 -2.60 11.68 17.80
N LYS A 45 -2.13 12.90 18.07
CA LYS A 45 -2.99 14.08 18.12
C LYS A 45 -3.61 14.38 16.75
N PHE A 46 -2.83 14.19 15.69
CA PHE A 46 -3.17 14.49 14.31
C PHE A 46 -3.00 13.27 13.40
N GLY A 47 -3.70 13.24 12.27
CA GLY A 47 -3.57 12.23 11.22
C GLY A 47 -3.26 12.83 9.85
N THR A 48 -3.24 11.98 8.82
CA THR A 48 -3.01 12.38 7.42
C THR A 48 -3.93 13.52 6.98
N VAL A 49 -5.22 13.46 7.32
CA VAL A 49 -6.18 14.52 6.98
C VAL A 49 -5.77 15.87 7.58
N ASP A 50 -5.33 15.87 8.84
CA ASP A 50 -4.86 17.10 9.50
C ASP A 50 -3.61 17.64 8.82
N TYR A 51 -2.68 16.78 8.41
CA TYR A 51 -1.45 17.19 7.72
C TYR A 51 -1.77 17.91 6.42
N LEU A 52 -2.65 17.33 5.59
CA LEU A 52 -3.04 17.91 4.30
C LEU A 52 -3.75 19.26 4.48
N VAL A 53 -4.60 19.40 5.51
CA VAL A 53 -5.24 20.68 5.83
C VAL A 53 -4.23 21.76 6.24
N GLU A 54 -3.29 21.44 7.14
CA GLU A 54 -2.27 22.38 7.59
C GLU A 54 -1.28 22.75 6.48
N HIS A 55 -0.96 21.79 5.60
CA HIS A 55 -0.09 22.05 4.45
C HIS A 55 -0.65 23.14 3.54
N GLY A 56 -1.96 23.14 3.28
CA GLY A 56 -2.63 24.14 2.45
C GLY A 56 -2.70 25.56 3.06
N ILE A 57 -2.30 25.76 4.32
CA ILE A 57 -2.34 27.07 5.00
C ILE A 57 -0.93 27.61 5.27
N GLY A 58 0.03 26.74 5.57
CA GLY A 58 1.40 27.16 5.90
C GLY A 58 2.43 26.06 6.09
N GLY A 59 2.05 24.78 5.89
CA GLY A 59 2.93 23.65 6.13
C GLY A 59 2.92 23.18 7.59
N VAL A 60 3.46 21.98 7.80
CA VAL A 60 3.66 21.41 9.15
C VAL A 60 5.15 21.56 9.54
N PRO A 61 5.46 22.25 10.65
CA PRO A 61 6.82 22.35 11.16
C PRO A 61 7.42 20.98 11.51
N GLN A 62 8.74 20.82 11.36
CA GLN A 62 9.42 19.53 11.57
C GLN A 62 9.28 19.02 13.02
N ASP A 63 9.30 19.90 14.01
CA ASP A 63 9.13 19.57 15.43
C ASP A 63 7.69 19.15 15.79
N ALA A 64 6.71 19.51 14.95
CA ALA A 64 5.32 19.10 15.11
C ALA A 64 5.03 17.70 14.51
N LEU A 65 5.93 17.12 13.72
CA LEU A 65 5.71 15.80 13.09
C LEU A 65 5.48 14.68 14.11
N ILE A 66 6.04 14.79 15.31
CA ILE A 66 5.85 13.80 16.38
C ILE A 66 4.37 13.69 16.81
N ASP A 67 3.59 14.76 16.68
CA ASP A 67 2.16 14.76 17.02
C ASP A 67 1.30 13.96 16.02
N PHE A 68 1.89 13.50 14.91
CA PHE A 68 1.25 12.65 13.89
C PHE A 68 1.61 11.16 14.02
N LEU A 69 2.57 10.81 14.89
CA LEU A 69 3.10 9.45 15.01
C LEU A 69 2.47 8.74 16.22
N GLY A 70 1.71 7.67 15.95
CA GLY A 70 1.23 6.73 16.96
C GLY A 70 2.14 5.50 17.04
N VAL A 71 2.45 5.05 18.25
CA VAL A 71 3.24 3.82 18.46
C VAL A 71 2.30 2.67 18.81
N SER A 72 2.25 1.65 17.97
CA SER A 72 1.39 0.49 18.18
C SER A 72 1.97 -0.46 19.24
N PRO A 73 1.21 -0.84 20.28
CA PRO A 73 1.64 -1.82 21.27
C PRO A 73 1.71 -3.24 20.69
N TYR A 74 1.00 -3.51 19.60
CA TYR A 74 0.94 -4.82 18.95
C TYR A 74 2.16 -5.11 18.04
N LEU A 75 2.96 -4.07 17.77
CA LEU A 75 4.06 -4.10 16.80
C LEU A 75 5.44 -3.93 17.48
N GLY A 76 5.53 -4.26 18.76
CA GLY A 76 6.78 -4.30 19.51
C GLY A 76 7.51 -2.94 19.63
N GLY A 77 6.82 -1.83 19.39
CA GLY A 77 7.40 -0.48 19.41
C GLY A 77 8.33 -0.16 18.23
N LEU A 78 8.35 -0.99 17.18
CA LEU A 78 9.17 -0.78 15.98
C LEU A 78 8.37 -0.25 14.78
N ALA A 79 7.07 0.03 14.97
CA ALA A 79 6.24 0.67 13.98
C ALA A 79 5.69 2.00 14.49
N ASP A 80 5.98 3.05 13.73
CA ASP A 80 5.32 4.34 13.86
C ASP A 80 4.18 4.37 12.82
N VAL A 81 2.97 4.72 13.28
CA VAL A 81 1.74 4.71 12.48
C VAL A 81 1.19 6.12 12.37
N VAL A 82 0.93 6.55 11.15
CA VAL A 82 0.24 7.81 10.84
C VAL A 82 -1.17 7.43 10.40
N PRO A 83 -2.18 7.56 11.27
CA PRO A 83 -3.55 7.22 10.93
C PRO A 83 -4.14 8.26 9.98
N ALA A 84 -5.20 7.91 9.25
CA ALA A 84 -5.90 8.87 8.41
C ALA A 84 -6.48 10.01 9.26
N VAL A 85 -6.95 9.68 10.46
CA VAL A 85 -7.61 10.58 11.41
C VAL A 85 -6.88 10.52 12.76
N GLY A 86 -6.46 11.68 13.28
CA GLY A 86 -5.89 11.81 14.62
C GLY A 86 -6.94 11.94 15.71
N ARG A 87 -6.52 11.78 16.97
CA ARG A 87 -7.35 11.83 18.17
C ARG A 87 -8.24 13.07 18.24
N LEU A 88 -7.74 14.25 17.87
CA LEU A 88 -8.55 15.47 17.94
C LEU A 88 -9.75 15.47 16.98
N THR A 89 -9.65 14.78 15.85
CA THR A 89 -10.76 14.62 14.91
C THR A 89 -11.66 13.47 15.32
N ASP A 90 -11.07 12.40 15.86
CA ASP A 90 -11.83 11.23 16.33
C ASP A 90 -12.67 11.53 17.58
N ASP A 91 -12.16 12.37 18.49
CA ASP A 91 -12.92 12.85 19.66
C ASP A 91 -14.00 13.89 19.27
N GLU A 92 -13.90 14.51 18.09
CA GLU A 92 -14.87 15.46 17.53
C GLU A 92 -15.29 15.09 16.08
N PRO A 93 -16.00 13.96 15.87
CA PRO A 93 -16.20 13.37 14.52
C PRO A 93 -16.90 14.30 13.53
N HIS A 94 -17.66 15.29 14.01
CA HIS A 94 -18.35 16.27 13.20
C HIS A 94 -17.37 17.12 12.35
N LEU A 95 -16.11 17.25 12.76
CA LEU A 95 -15.06 17.97 12.03
C LEU A 95 -14.53 17.21 10.82
N MET A 96 -14.74 15.89 10.73
CA MET A 96 -14.14 15.05 9.69
C MET A 96 -14.51 15.52 8.28
N MET A 97 -15.80 15.77 8.04
CA MET A 97 -16.26 16.21 6.71
C MET A 97 -15.69 17.57 6.31
N GLU A 98 -15.55 18.49 7.27
CA GLU A 98 -14.97 19.80 7.01
C GLU A 98 -13.49 19.70 6.66
N LYS A 99 -12.73 18.87 7.40
CA LYS A 99 -11.31 18.66 7.14
C LYS A 99 -11.07 17.93 5.83
N LEU A 100 -11.81 16.86 5.53
CA LEU A 100 -11.71 16.12 4.27
C LEU A 100 -11.94 17.03 3.06
N SER A 101 -12.96 17.90 3.14
CA SER A 101 -13.26 18.84 2.05
C SER A 101 -12.12 19.83 1.77
N ARG A 102 -11.28 20.13 2.77
CA ARG A 102 -10.12 21.04 2.64
C ARG A 102 -8.85 20.28 2.25
N ALA A 103 -8.66 19.07 2.76
CA ALA A 103 -7.50 18.21 2.47
C ALA A 103 -7.37 17.88 0.98
N LEU A 104 -8.50 17.83 0.27
CA LEU A 104 -8.56 17.54 -1.17
C LEU A 104 -8.57 18.80 -2.05
N VAL A 105 -8.41 19.99 -1.48
CA VAL A 105 -8.27 21.22 -2.27
C VAL A 105 -6.81 21.39 -2.64
N GLU A 106 -6.52 21.42 -3.93
CA GLU A 106 -5.19 21.79 -4.44
C GLU A 106 -4.77 23.15 -3.84
N ASP A 107 -3.51 23.24 -3.43
CA ASP A 107 -3.01 24.48 -2.83
C ASP A 107 -3.12 25.63 -3.86
N LEU A 108 -3.88 26.66 -3.51
CA LEU A 108 -4.14 27.83 -4.35
C LEU A 108 -3.07 28.93 -4.20
N THR A 109 -1.99 28.68 -3.45
CA THR A 109 -0.86 29.61 -3.33
C THR A 109 -0.09 29.75 -4.65
N SER A 110 0.91 30.65 -4.69
CA SER A 110 1.65 31.01 -5.92
C SER A 110 2.38 29.84 -6.61
N GLU A 111 2.56 28.72 -5.89
CA GLU A 111 3.04 27.45 -6.43
C GLU A 111 1.94 26.41 -6.22
N ARG A 112 1.08 26.18 -7.24
CA ARG A 112 0.03 25.15 -7.16
C ARG A 112 0.66 23.78 -6.94
N LYS A 113 0.58 23.27 -5.71
CA LYS A 113 0.97 21.89 -5.38
C LYS A 113 -0.24 20.99 -5.50
N SER A 114 -0.09 19.95 -6.32
CA SER A 114 -1.09 18.88 -6.40
C SER A 114 -1.18 18.16 -5.05
N VAL A 115 -2.31 17.49 -4.77
CA VAL A 115 -2.46 16.65 -3.57
C VAL A 115 -1.34 15.59 -3.50
N LEU A 116 -0.89 15.08 -4.65
CA LEU A 116 0.24 14.14 -4.72
C LEU A 116 1.56 14.77 -4.23
N ASP A 117 1.86 16.02 -4.61
CA ASP A 117 3.07 16.71 -4.14
C ASP A 117 3.05 16.93 -2.63
N GLN A 118 1.86 17.19 -2.07
CA GLN A 118 1.67 17.34 -0.63
C GLN A 118 1.90 16.00 0.09
N VAL A 119 1.33 14.91 -0.43
CA VAL A 119 1.56 13.55 0.07
C VAL A 119 3.04 13.16 -0.01
N ARG A 120 3.72 13.47 -1.13
CA ARG A 120 5.17 13.26 -1.27
C ARG A 120 5.94 14.00 -0.21
N THR A 121 5.67 15.30 -0.05
CA THR A 121 6.32 16.15 0.96
C THR A 121 6.09 15.60 2.37
N MET A 122 4.87 15.12 2.66
CA MET A 122 4.52 14.49 3.93
C MET A 122 5.34 13.23 4.19
N ILE A 123 5.38 12.32 3.22
CA ILE A 123 6.12 11.05 3.35
C ILE A 123 7.62 11.31 3.49
N ASP A 124 8.19 12.24 2.72
CA ASP A 124 9.59 12.62 2.82
C ASP A 124 9.91 13.20 4.21
N ALA A 125 9.06 14.08 4.74
CA ALA A 125 9.24 14.68 6.05
C ALA A 125 9.12 13.65 7.20
N LEU A 126 8.10 12.78 7.15
CA LEU A 126 7.87 11.74 8.15
C LEU A 126 8.97 10.68 8.09
N SER A 127 9.36 10.21 6.90
CA SER A 127 10.42 9.21 6.75
C SER A 127 11.80 9.74 7.17
N ALA A 128 12.04 11.05 7.06
CA ALA A 128 13.26 11.69 7.54
C ALA A 128 13.28 11.95 9.07
N SER A 129 12.13 11.88 9.75
CA SER A 129 12.02 12.14 11.19
C SER A 129 12.65 11.05 12.06
N ASN A 130 12.81 9.85 11.52
CA ASN A 130 13.38 8.69 12.21
C ASN A 130 14.14 7.80 11.21
N GLN A 131 14.81 6.75 11.68
CA GLN A 131 15.37 5.74 10.78
C GLN A 131 14.35 4.61 10.57
N TYR A 132 13.79 4.52 9.38
CA TYR A 132 12.91 3.43 8.97
C TYR A 132 13.59 2.54 7.93
N ASP A 133 13.37 1.23 8.04
CA ASP A 133 13.82 0.28 7.02
C ASP A 133 12.83 0.23 5.85
N VAL A 134 11.55 0.52 6.12
CA VAL A 134 10.47 0.44 5.13
C VAL A 134 9.35 1.42 5.48
N VAL A 135 8.82 2.08 4.45
CA VAL A 135 7.59 2.86 4.52
C VAL A 135 6.50 2.06 3.83
N LEU A 136 5.44 1.74 4.56
CA LEU A 136 4.25 1.12 4.03
C LEU A 136 3.16 2.18 3.94
N ILE A 137 2.45 2.21 2.82
CA ILE A 137 1.36 3.16 2.58
C ILE A 137 0.08 2.36 2.33
N ASP A 138 -0.92 2.58 3.17
CA ASP A 138 -2.28 2.06 2.95
C ASP A 138 -3.08 3.06 2.14
N ALA A 139 -3.60 2.64 1.01
CA ALA A 139 -4.35 3.50 0.10
C ALA A 139 -5.33 2.69 -0.74
N ARG A 140 -6.38 3.35 -1.22
CA ARG A 140 -7.33 2.70 -2.12
C ARG A 140 -6.71 2.46 -3.49
N ALA A 141 -6.99 1.29 -4.04
CA ALA A 141 -6.74 0.96 -5.44
C ALA A 141 -7.63 1.75 -6.44
N GLY A 142 -8.47 2.67 -5.96
CA GLY A 142 -9.47 3.39 -6.75
C GLY A 142 -8.89 4.39 -7.76
N LEU A 143 -9.77 5.18 -8.37
CA LEU A 143 -9.44 6.26 -9.32
C LEU A 143 -9.41 7.65 -8.67
N GLY A 144 -9.43 7.71 -7.33
CA GLY A 144 -9.45 8.97 -6.58
C GLY A 144 -8.10 9.70 -6.62
N GLU A 145 -8.10 10.94 -6.16
CA GLU A 145 -6.91 11.82 -6.17
C GLU A 145 -5.78 11.33 -5.24
N ILE A 146 -6.12 10.50 -4.24
CA ILE A 146 -5.18 9.79 -3.35
C ILE A 146 -5.39 8.29 -3.55
N SER A 147 -4.85 7.77 -4.65
CA SER A 147 -5.02 6.37 -5.04
C SER A 147 -3.76 5.76 -5.64
N ALA A 148 -3.84 4.48 -6.00
CA ALA A 148 -2.75 3.71 -6.58
C ALA A 148 -2.04 4.39 -7.77
N ALA A 149 -2.76 5.16 -8.59
CA ALA A 149 -2.17 5.88 -9.71
C ALA A 149 -1.19 6.98 -9.23
N PRO A 150 -1.63 8.01 -8.49
CA PRO A 150 -0.73 9.00 -7.89
C PRO A 150 0.48 8.41 -7.14
N LEU A 151 0.30 7.29 -6.42
CA LEU A 151 1.39 6.65 -5.67
C LEU A 151 2.52 6.09 -6.53
N LEU A 152 2.28 5.73 -7.80
CA LEU A 152 3.38 5.41 -8.73
C LEU A 152 4.31 6.60 -8.95
N GLY A 153 3.79 7.83 -8.89
CA GLY A 153 4.57 9.06 -8.99
C GLY A 153 5.52 9.29 -7.81
N LEU A 154 5.37 8.55 -6.71
CA LEU A 154 6.31 8.53 -5.58
C LEU A 154 7.50 7.59 -5.83
N GLY A 155 7.48 6.82 -6.92
CA GLY A 155 8.49 5.80 -7.18
C GLY A 155 8.34 4.52 -6.34
N ALA A 156 7.21 4.36 -5.65
CA ALA A 156 6.92 3.20 -4.80
C ALA A 156 6.53 1.95 -5.61
N ASP A 157 6.74 0.77 -5.02
CA ASP A 157 6.12 -0.47 -5.47
C ASP A 157 4.64 -0.50 -5.06
N VAL A 158 3.75 -0.64 -6.04
CA VAL A 158 2.30 -0.63 -5.84
C VAL A 158 1.78 -2.06 -5.87
N VAL A 159 1.15 -2.48 -4.78
CA VAL A 159 0.59 -3.82 -4.62
C VAL A 159 -0.93 -3.77 -4.60
N LEU A 160 -1.56 -4.26 -5.68
CA LEU A 160 -3.01 -4.28 -5.84
C LEU A 160 -3.61 -5.61 -5.35
N PHE A 161 -4.42 -5.54 -4.30
CA PHE A 161 -5.15 -6.70 -3.79
C PHE A 161 -6.49 -6.87 -4.50
N ALA A 162 -6.77 -8.08 -4.98
CA ALA A 162 -7.98 -8.39 -5.73
C ALA A 162 -8.57 -9.76 -5.38
N THR A 163 -9.90 -9.82 -5.30
CA THR A 163 -10.61 -11.09 -5.36
C THR A 163 -10.80 -11.57 -6.79
N ASP A 164 -10.90 -12.88 -6.98
CA ASP A 164 -11.26 -13.52 -8.25
C ASP A 164 -12.76 -13.27 -8.57
N GLN A 165 -13.09 -12.07 -9.01
CA GLN A 165 -14.47 -11.67 -9.31
C GLN A 165 -14.52 -10.75 -10.53
N SER A 166 -15.53 -10.91 -11.39
CA SER A 166 -15.68 -10.08 -12.61
C SER A 166 -15.84 -8.59 -12.31
N GLN A 167 -16.30 -8.21 -11.11
CA GLN A 167 -16.37 -6.80 -10.70
C GLN A 167 -14.96 -6.22 -10.51
N THR A 168 -14.06 -6.95 -9.85
CA THR A 168 -12.67 -6.55 -9.62
C THR A 168 -11.95 -6.29 -10.93
N PHE A 169 -12.03 -7.22 -11.88
CA PHE A 169 -11.40 -7.07 -13.19
C PHE A 169 -11.99 -5.90 -14.00
N ARG A 170 -13.30 -5.64 -13.89
CA ARG A 170 -13.90 -4.44 -14.50
C ARG A 170 -13.36 -3.15 -13.88
N GLY A 171 -13.14 -3.11 -12.57
CA GLY A 171 -12.47 -2.00 -11.89
C GLY A 171 -11.05 -1.77 -12.41
N TYR A 172 -10.26 -2.85 -12.52
CA TYR A 172 -8.90 -2.77 -13.07
C TYR A 172 -8.86 -2.26 -14.50
N ARG A 173 -9.87 -2.53 -15.34
CA ARG A 173 -9.90 -1.97 -16.71
C ARG A 173 -9.85 -0.45 -16.68
N TYR A 174 -10.63 0.17 -15.81
CA TYR A 174 -10.63 1.63 -15.69
C TYR A 174 -9.32 2.17 -15.11
N LEU A 175 -8.79 1.51 -14.07
CA LEU A 175 -7.52 1.87 -13.45
C LEU A 175 -6.35 1.81 -14.44
N LEU A 176 -6.16 0.66 -15.10
CA LEU A 176 -5.02 0.44 -15.99
C LEU A 176 -5.15 1.29 -17.26
N ALA A 177 -6.36 1.51 -17.78
CA ALA A 177 -6.58 2.44 -18.89
C ALA A 177 -6.20 3.88 -18.50
N HIS A 178 -6.59 4.33 -17.30
CA HIS A 178 -6.21 5.63 -16.79
C HIS A 178 -4.68 5.74 -16.60
N MET A 179 -4.06 4.71 -16.03
CA MET A 179 -2.60 4.68 -15.83
C MET A 179 -1.85 4.75 -17.16
N ARG A 180 -2.25 3.94 -18.16
CA ARG A 180 -1.64 3.94 -19.50
C ARG A 180 -1.67 5.32 -20.17
N GLN A 181 -2.70 6.11 -19.92
CA GLN A 181 -2.85 7.45 -20.51
C GLN A 181 -2.05 8.53 -19.78
N ASN A 182 -1.93 8.44 -18.45
CA ASN A 182 -1.44 9.52 -17.60
C ASN A 182 -0.01 9.29 -17.06
N PHE A 183 0.48 8.05 -17.04
CA PHE A 183 1.85 7.73 -16.65
C PHE A 183 2.71 7.55 -17.90
N MET A 184 3.35 8.64 -18.32
CA MET A 184 4.46 8.57 -19.26
C MET A 184 5.71 8.09 -18.53
N MET A 185 6.59 7.39 -19.25
CA MET A 185 7.85 6.86 -18.72
C MET A 185 8.55 7.92 -17.88
N SER A 186 8.72 7.68 -16.58
CA SER A 186 9.59 8.50 -15.76
C SER A 186 11.05 8.19 -16.12
N ASP A 187 11.95 9.12 -15.86
CA ASP A 187 13.39 8.93 -16.08
C ASP A 187 13.97 7.79 -15.21
N GLU A 188 13.22 7.27 -14.24
CA GLU A 188 13.61 6.22 -13.28
C GLU A 188 13.30 4.78 -13.72
N GLY A 189 12.86 4.59 -14.97
CA GLY A 189 12.62 3.27 -15.55
C GLY A 189 11.14 2.97 -15.80
N ASP A 190 10.84 1.72 -16.14
CA ASP A 190 9.49 1.32 -16.51
C ASP A 190 8.62 1.09 -15.28
N TRP A 191 7.74 2.06 -14.97
CA TRP A 191 6.82 2.02 -13.84
C TRP A 191 5.96 0.75 -13.81
N ARG A 192 5.72 0.12 -14.97
CA ARG A 192 4.94 -1.12 -15.07
C ARG A 192 5.58 -2.27 -14.31
N GLN A 193 6.90 -2.25 -14.10
CA GLN A 193 7.63 -3.23 -13.30
C GLN A 193 7.43 -3.06 -11.79
N LYS A 194 6.94 -1.89 -11.35
CA LYS A 194 6.61 -1.59 -9.95
C LYS A 194 5.13 -1.86 -9.63
N LEU A 195 4.36 -2.37 -10.58
CA LEU A 195 2.95 -2.70 -10.39
C LEU A 195 2.79 -4.20 -10.18
N HIS A 196 2.34 -4.56 -8.98
CA HIS A 196 2.20 -5.94 -8.52
C HIS A 196 0.75 -6.26 -8.17
N PHE A 197 0.38 -7.53 -8.30
CA PHE A 197 -0.97 -8.00 -7.98
C PHE A 197 -0.93 -9.10 -6.91
N VAL A 198 -1.95 -9.12 -6.06
CA VAL A 198 -2.14 -10.16 -5.04
C VAL A 198 -3.57 -10.67 -5.11
N GLN A 199 -3.73 -11.98 -5.29
CA GLN A 199 -5.03 -12.62 -5.15
C GLN A 199 -5.41 -12.69 -3.66
N ALA A 200 -6.32 -11.82 -3.24
CA ALA A 200 -6.92 -11.85 -1.91
C ALA A 200 -8.00 -12.93 -1.84
N LYS A 201 -8.15 -13.55 -0.66
CA LYS A 201 -9.09 -14.65 -0.39
C LYS A 201 -8.91 -15.81 -1.39
N ALA A 202 -7.65 -16.10 -1.72
CA ALA A 202 -7.32 -17.12 -2.70
C ALA A 202 -7.71 -18.52 -2.21
N PRO A 203 -8.11 -19.41 -3.13
CA PRO A 203 -8.32 -20.81 -2.81
C PRO A 203 -6.99 -21.49 -2.45
N SER A 204 -7.02 -22.35 -1.43
CA SER A 204 -5.84 -23.13 -0.99
C SER A 204 -5.27 -24.02 -2.10
N ALA A 205 -6.10 -24.52 -3.02
CA ALA A 205 -5.64 -25.32 -4.15
C ALA A 205 -5.05 -24.43 -5.26
N SER A 206 -3.77 -24.66 -5.61
CA SER A 206 -3.05 -23.90 -6.65
C SER A 206 -3.70 -23.95 -8.03
N SER A 207 -4.28 -25.09 -8.41
CA SER A 207 -5.01 -25.24 -9.69
C SER A 207 -6.19 -24.28 -9.83
N ARG A 208 -6.79 -23.86 -8.71
CA ARG A 208 -7.89 -22.87 -8.70
C ARG A 208 -7.42 -21.41 -8.70
N ARG A 209 -6.11 -21.17 -8.71
CA ARG A 209 -5.50 -19.84 -8.81
C ARG A 209 -5.04 -19.50 -10.23
N LEU A 210 -4.91 -20.52 -11.10
CA LEU A 210 -4.51 -20.35 -12.51
C LEU A 210 -5.47 -19.42 -13.27
N SER A 211 -6.79 -19.56 -13.07
CA SER A 211 -7.79 -18.69 -13.70
C SER A 211 -7.63 -17.22 -13.33
N PHE A 212 -7.16 -16.92 -12.12
CA PHE A 212 -6.91 -15.55 -11.70
C PHE A 212 -5.75 -14.94 -12.47
N ARG A 213 -4.65 -15.69 -12.57
CA ARG A 213 -3.46 -15.30 -13.32
C ARG A 213 -3.74 -15.15 -14.82
N GLU A 214 -4.49 -16.06 -15.44
CA GLU A 214 -4.86 -15.97 -16.86
C GLU A 214 -5.63 -14.68 -17.16
N ARG A 215 -6.63 -14.34 -16.33
CA ARG A 215 -7.36 -13.07 -16.51
C ARG A 215 -6.50 -11.84 -16.21
N LEU A 216 -5.53 -11.94 -15.30
CA LEU A 216 -4.56 -10.85 -15.09
C LEU A 216 -3.66 -10.68 -16.30
N TYR A 217 -3.21 -11.77 -16.93
CA TYR A 217 -2.45 -11.69 -18.17
C TYR A 217 -3.27 -10.99 -19.26
N GLU A 218 -4.53 -11.37 -19.46
CA GLU A 218 -5.41 -10.74 -20.46
C GLU A 218 -5.54 -9.22 -20.26
N ILE A 219 -5.79 -8.78 -19.03
CA ILE A 219 -5.95 -7.35 -18.74
C ILE A 219 -4.62 -6.59 -18.81
N CYS A 220 -3.52 -7.21 -18.40
CA CYS A 220 -2.18 -6.60 -18.54
C CYS A 220 -1.76 -6.51 -20.00
N ALA A 221 -2.05 -7.53 -20.82
CA ALA A 221 -1.81 -7.49 -22.25
C ALA A 221 -2.59 -6.37 -22.95
N GLU A 222 -3.82 -6.10 -22.50
CA GLU A 222 -4.64 -5.03 -23.06
C GLU A 222 -4.15 -3.62 -22.70
N PHE A 223 -3.66 -3.41 -21.47
CA PHE A 223 -3.40 -2.05 -20.95
C PHE A 223 -1.94 -1.75 -20.61
N LEU A 224 -1.11 -2.74 -20.31
CA LEU A 224 0.25 -2.55 -19.83
C LEU A 224 1.31 -3.00 -20.83
N TYR A 225 1.10 -4.10 -21.54
CA TYR A 225 2.13 -4.68 -22.41
C TYR A 225 2.17 -4.00 -23.77
N ASP A 226 3.39 -3.89 -24.29
CA ASP A 226 3.66 -3.29 -25.57
C ASP A 226 3.30 -4.27 -26.70
N GLU A 227 2.59 -3.78 -27.71
CA GLU A 227 2.30 -4.57 -28.91
C GLU A 227 3.59 -4.81 -29.71
N GLU A 228 3.75 -6.06 -30.17
CA GLU A 228 4.80 -6.40 -31.13
C GLU A 228 4.54 -5.72 -32.47
N ARG A 229 5.63 -5.31 -33.14
CA ARG A 229 5.56 -4.59 -34.41
C ARG A 229 6.36 -5.34 -35.45
N LEU A 230 5.94 -5.27 -36.70
CA LEU A 230 6.76 -5.74 -37.82
C LEU A 230 7.68 -4.59 -38.27
N ASP A 231 8.95 -4.91 -38.52
CA ASP A 231 9.85 -3.98 -39.19
C ASP A 231 9.53 -3.88 -40.69
N GLN A 232 10.27 -3.01 -41.39
CA GLN A 232 10.13 -2.82 -42.84
C GLN A 232 10.41 -4.07 -43.70
N PHE A 233 10.97 -5.13 -43.10
CA PHE A 233 11.27 -6.41 -43.73
C PHE A 233 10.28 -7.52 -43.32
N GLY A 234 9.25 -7.18 -42.54
CA GLY A 234 8.25 -8.13 -42.06
C GLY A 234 8.71 -9.00 -40.89
N GLN A 235 9.80 -8.64 -40.21
CA GLN A 235 10.29 -9.37 -39.03
C GLN A 235 9.66 -8.79 -37.75
N VAL A 236 9.35 -9.66 -36.79
CA VAL A 236 8.82 -9.26 -35.48
C VAL A 236 9.92 -8.56 -34.69
N VAL A 237 9.66 -7.30 -34.34
CA VAL A 237 10.46 -6.52 -33.40
C VAL A 237 9.92 -6.79 -32.01
N ARG A 238 10.75 -7.39 -31.14
CA ARG A 238 10.39 -7.65 -29.74
C ARG A 238 10.01 -6.35 -29.07
N ALA A 239 8.82 -6.33 -28.47
CA ALA A 239 8.35 -5.17 -27.73
C ALA A 239 9.21 -4.97 -26.45
N PRO A 240 9.46 -3.72 -26.02
CA PRO A 240 10.27 -3.44 -24.83
C PRO A 240 9.72 -4.08 -23.56
N PHE A 241 8.40 -4.06 -23.37
CA PHE A 241 7.74 -4.65 -22.21
C PHE A 241 6.56 -5.53 -22.63
N ASN A 242 6.84 -6.80 -22.95
CA ASN A 242 5.84 -7.80 -23.35
C ASN A 242 6.20 -9.18 -22.80
N PRO A 243 5.96 -9.44 -21.50
CA PRO A 243 6.24 -10.74 -20.89
C PRO A 243 5.30 -11.83 -21.41
N SER A 244 5.78 -13.08 -21.48
CA SER A 244 4.95 -14.21 -21.91
C SER A 244 3.92 -14.62 -20.84
N PRO A 245 2.82 -15.30 -21.19
CA PRO A 245 1.80 -15.71 -20.21
C PRO A 245 2.32 -16.58 -19.05
N ASP A 246 3.37 -17.34 -19.31
CA ASP A 246 4.03 -18.25 -18.38
C ASP A 246 5.24 -17.63 -17.66
N GLU A 247 5.61 -16.38 -17.99
CA GLU A 247 6.73 -15.68 -17.37
C GLU A 247 6.50 -15.48 -15.87
N LEU A 248 7.58 -15.50 -15.09
CA LEU A 248 7.56 -15.40 -13.62
C LEU A 248 8.50 -14.29 -13.15
N GLY A 249 8.18 -13.69 -12.01
CA GLY A 249 9.05 -12.76 -11.30
C GLY A 249 8.40 -11.42 -10.95
N TYR A 250 9.05 -10.66 -10.07
CA TYR A 250 8.53 -9.38 -9.56
C TYR A 250 8.25 -8.34 -10.65
N ALA A 251 9.04 -8.34 -11.74
CA ALA A 251 8.84 -7.41 -12.84
C ALA A 251 7.69 -7.82 -13.80
N VAL A 252 7.00 -8.93 -13.52
CA VAL A 252 5.92 -9.49 -14.33
C VAL A 252 4.57 -9.24 -13.63
N PRO A 253 3.78 -8.23 -14.05
CA PRO A 253 2.56 -7.85 -13.32
C PRO A 253 1.54 -8.98 -13.14
N HIS A 254 1.42 -9.87 -14.13
CA HIS A 254 0.45 -10.96 -14.05
C HIS A 254 0.91 -12.14 -13.18
N ASP A 255 2.18 -12.17 -12.73
CA ASP A 255 2.69 -13.19 -11.79
C ASP A 255 2.32 -12.83 -10.35
N ALA A 256 1.01 -12.86 -10.08
CA ALA A 256 0.45 -12.43 -8.82
C ALA A 256 0.82 -13.36 -7.65
N SER A 257 1.13 -12.76 -6.51
CA SER A 257 1.15 -13.49 -5.23
C SER A 257 -0.28 -13.71 -4.70
N PHE A 258 -0.43 -14.30 -3.52
CA PHE A 258 -1.75 -14.60 -2.96
C PHE A 258 -1.77 -14.59 -1.43
N VAL A 259 -2.94 -14.26 -0.88
CA VAL A 259 -3.31 -14.47 0.51
C VAL A 259 -4.47 -15.45 0.53
N GLU A 260 -4.31 -16.58 1.21
CA GLU A 260 -5.36 -17.60 1.27
C GLU A 260 -6.56 -17.11 2.09
N PHE A 261 -7.75 -17.54 1.68
CA PHE A 261 -8.93 -17.36 2.52
C PHE A 261 -8.77 -18.14 3.83
N HIS A 262 -9.00 -17.49 4.96
CA HIS A 262 -9.00 -18.13 6.26
C HIS A 262 -10.05 -17.49 7.20
N PRO A 263 -10.94 -18.29 7.83
CA PRO A 263 -12.05 -17.76 8.63
C PRO A 263 -11.64 -16.82 9.77
N ASN A 264 -10.48 -17.04 10.39
CA ASN A 264 -9.97 -16.16 11.47
C ASN A 264 -9.76 -14.71 11.02
N TYR A 265 -9.74 -14.43 9.71
CA TYR A 265 -9.57 -13.09 9.14
C TYR A 265 -10.86 -12.54 8.49
N ASP A 266 -12.01 -13.20 8.68
CA ASP A 266 -13.30 -12.65 8.23
C ASP A 266 -13.75 -11.45 9.07
N ALA A 267 -13.44 -11.46 10.37
CA ALA A 267 -13.63 -10.34 11.30
C ALA A 267 -12.26 -9.92 11.86
N PHE A 268 -11.43 -9.31 11.00
CA PHE A 268 -10.11 -8.83 11.41
C PHE A 268 -10.26 -7.58 12.29
N ASP A 269 -9.98 -7.74 13.57
CA ASP A 269 -9.93 -6.68 14.58
C ASP A 269 -8.87 -7.04 15.62
N PRO A 270 -7.60 -6.68 15.37
CA PRO A 270 -6.52 -6.98 16.29
C PRO A 270 -6.58 -6.17 17.60
N THR A 271 -7.46 -5.18 17.72
CA THR A 271 -7.68 -4.49 18.99
C THR A 271 -8.57 -5.29 19.93
N GLU A 272 -9.54 -6.02 19.39
CA GLU A 272 -10.36 -6.99 20.12
C GLU A 272 -9.64 -8.35 20.28
N ASP A 273 -8.99 -8.84 19.22
CA ASP A 273 -8.25 -10.12 19.19
C ASP A 273 -6.82 -9.96 18.68
N GLY A 274 -5.91 -9.60 19.58
CA GLY A 274 -4.48 -9.43 19.28
C GLY A 274 -3.80 -10.67 18.70
N THR A 275 -4.39 -11.87 18.86
CA THR A 275 -3.80 -13.12 18.34
C THR A 275 -3.80 -13.16 16.81
N GLN A 276 -4.65 -12.38 16.13
CA GLN A 276 -4.66 -12.27 14.68
C GLN A 276 -3.35 -11.71 14.09
N LEU A 277 -2.56 -11.01 14.91
CA LEU A 277 -1.23 -10.52 14.56
C LEU A 277 -0.10 -11.46 15.00
N ASP A 278 -0.40 -12.62 15.60
CA ASP A 278 0.63 -13.58 16.01
C ASP A 278 1.20 -14.37 14.84
N ARG A 279 2.53 -14.56 14.87
CA ARG A 279 3.27 -15.19 13.76
C ARG A 279 2.74 -16.58 13.47
N GLU A 280 2.40 -17.35 14.49
CA GLU A 280 1.83 -18.70 14.35
C GLU A 280 0.45 -18.70 13.68
N VAL A 281 -0.31 -17.60 13.82
CA VAL A 281 -1.67 -17.48 13.27
C VAL A 281 -1.63 -16.94 11.85
N TYR A 282 -0.96 -15.81 11.60
CA TYR A 282 -0.99 -15.18 10.28
C TYR A 282 -0.17 -15.93 9.23
N ARG A 283 0.85 -16.71 9.63
CA ARG A 283 1.73 -17.39 8.66
C ARG A 283 1.03 -18.43 7.81
N GLY A 284 -0.05 -19.05 8.30
CA GLY A 284 -0.87 -19.95 7.48
C GLY A 284 -1.43 -19.25 6.24
N PRO A 285 -2.37 -18.30 6.39
CA PRO A 285 -2.98 -17.63 5.24
C PRO A 285 -2.09 -16.63 4.50
N TYR A 286 -1.17 -15.95 5.20
CA TYR A 286 -0.35 -14.88 4.63
C TYR A 286 1.06 -15.32 4.25
N GLY A 287 1.49 -16.55 4.57
CA GLY A 287 2.89 -16.96 4.43
C GLY A 287 3.48 -16.75 3.03
N ALA A 288 2.74 -17.13 1.99
CA ALA A 288 3.17 -16.95 0.59
C ALA A 288 3.32 -15.47 0.23
N PHE A 289 2.31 -14.65 0.54
CA PHE A 289 2.35 -13.20 0.35
C PHE A 289 3.51 -12.56 1.12
N LEU A 290 3.71 -12.93 2.39
CA LEU A 290 4.75 -12.35 3.23
C LEU A 290 6.15 -12.71 2.72
N ASN A 291 6.38 -13.94 2.27
CA ASN A 291 7.66 -14.33 1.67
C ASN A 291 7.93 -13.53 0.39
N TRP A 292 6.92 -13.41 -0.46
CA TRP A 292 6.99 -12.60 -1.67
C TRP A 292 7.24 -11.11 -1.37
N ALA A 293 6.52 -10.53 -0.39
CA ALA A 293 6.68 -9.13 -0.01
C ALA A 293 8.08 -8.82 0.55
N TRP A 294 8.68 -9.75 1.29
CA TRP A 294 10.07 -9.60 1.75
C TRP A 294 11.07 -9.57 0.59
N GLY A 295 10.89 -10.45 -0.40
CA GLY A 295 11.74 -10.45 -1.59
C GLY A 295 11.56 -9.17 -2.42
N LEU A 296 10.32 -8.67 -2.54
CA LEU A 296 10.04 -7.38 -3.17
C LEU A 296 10.77 -6.22 -2.47
N LEU A 297 10.78 -6.22 -1.13
CA LEU A 297 11.49 -5.24 -0.32
C LEU A 297 13.02 -5.44 -0.30
N GLY A 298 13.55 -6.47 -0.97
CA GLY A 298 14.97 -6.81 -0.96
C GLY A 298 15.50 -7.31 0.39
N PHE A 299 14.60 -7.76 1.28
CA PHE A 299 14.97 -8.31 2.59
C PHE A 299 15.13 -9.82 2.54
N VAL A 300 16.02 -10.35 3.39
CA VAL A 300 16.23 -11.80 3.58
C VAL A 300 15.72 -12.21 4.95
N ARG A 301 14.97 -13.31 5.03
CA ARG A 301 14.45 -13.86 6.31
C ARG A 301 15.52 -14.71 6.98
N GLU A 302 15.75 -14.48 8.28
CA GLU A 302 16.70 -15.28 9.07
C GLU A 302 16.31 -16.76 9.20
N GLU A 303 15.02 -17.11 9.07
CA GLU A 303 14.53 -18.49 9.12
C GLU A 303 15.08 -19.39 7.99
N GLU A 304 15.58 -18.82 6.89
CA GLU A 304 16.23 -19.57 5.79
C GLU A 304 17.69 -19.95 6.09
N VAL A 305 18.32 -19.35 7.10
CA VAL A 305 19.73 -19.61 7.45
C VAL A 305 19.89 -20.92 8.23
N SER A 306 18.86 -21.38 8.96
CA SER A 306 18.97 -22.58 9.81
C SER A 306 18.82 -23.93 9.09
N LEU A 307 18.51 -23.92 7.78
CA LEU A 307 18.43 -25.13 6.95
C LEU A 307 19.64 -25.31 6.02
N ALA A 308 20.65 -24.43 6.14
CA ALA A 308 21.85 -24.43 5.31
C ALA A 308 23.14 -24.82 6.06
N ASP A 309 23.05 -25.23 7.34
CA ASP A 309 24.16 -25.75 8.15
C ASP A 309 24.00 -27.25 8.50
#